data_AF-A0A419TBW2-F1
#
_entry.id   AF-A0A419TBW2-F1
#
_cell.length_a   1.000
_cell.length_b   1.000
_cell.length_c   1.000
_cell.angle_alpha   90.00
_cell.angle_beta   90.00
_cell.angle_gamma   90.00
#
_symmetry.space_group_name_H-M   'P 1'
#
loop_
_entity.id
_entity.type
_entity.pdbx_description
1 polymer ?
#
loop_
_entity_poly.entity_id
_entity_poly.type
_entity_poly.pdbx_seq_one_letter_code
_entity_poly.pdbx_strand_id
1 'polypeptide(L)'
;MKKLLSFVFLFIMSLTLTSTAFAADDINNKDVDSIYKKVYTECKKQQVKDITDDYGAYSYLLNNLSYVKVSDNKVELSSEIFKNKEANEADVLNLFVRNLNALIDENAISVNRSLMISTKEVQKKGSIIRLDSQTIDLMPEARTHANQLKKVYDNAVFGTAHIVAGKYFADRVKSGGIWDYKRYLGLNTRYYETELRATMTGETIGNFHYGYVGSVCFGETTLKSAAGFIQILSGTTDIKYFNSYFDDPRDQKDIQWGINRYSAEH
;
A
#
# COMPACT_ATOMS: atom_id res chain seq x y z
N MET A 1 -56.11 23.22 0.09
CA MET A 1 -56.18 22.36 1.29
C MET A 1 -54.85 21.65 1.42
N LYS A 2 -54.20 21.85 2.58
CA LYS A 2 -53.61 20.79 3.38
C LYS A 2 -52.45 20.01 2.72
N LYS A 3 -51.24 20.23 3.24
CA LYS A 3 -50.65 19.35 4.28
C LYS A 3 -50.27 18.02 3.62
N LEU A 4 -49.05 17.54 3.71
CA LEU A 4 -48.19 17.47 4.88
C LEU A 4 -46.92 16.82 4.30
N LEU A 5 -45.70 17.30 4.59
CA LEU A 5 -44.98 16.80 5.77
C LEU A 5 -45.25 15.28 5.93
N SER A 6 -44.32 14.38 5.74
CA SER A 6 -43.02 14.33 6.40
C SER A 6 -42.76 12.86 6.68
N PHE A 7 -41.50 12.54 6.98
CA PHE A 7 -41.07 11.30 7.63
C PHE A 7 -41.16 10.08 6.69
N VAL A 8 -40.10 9.33 6.42
CA VAL A 8 -39.13 8.74 7.34
C VAL A 8 -37.93 8.37 6.44
N PHE A 9 -36.75 8.90 6.73
CA PHE A 9 -35.64 8.08 7.21
C PHE A 9 -35.32 6.89 6.30
N LEU A 10 -34.24 7.03 5.54
CA LEU A 10 -33.16 6.05 5.48
C LEU A 10 -33.60 4.61 5.79
N PHE A 11 -33.98 3.83 4.78
CA PHE A 11 -33.79 2.38 4.82
C PHE A 11 -33.95 1.76 3.43
N ILE A 12 -32.89 1.06 3.03
CA ILE A 12 -32.97 -0.22 2.33
C ILE A 12 -33.40 -0.18 0.86
N MET A 13 -32.40 -0.39 0.01
CA MET A 13 -32.40 -1.55 -0.90
C MET A 13 -33.68 -1.76 -1.72
N SER A 14 -33.71 -1.16 -2.90
CA SER A 14 -34.30 -1.76 -4.11
C SER A 14 -33.66 -1.03 -5.28
N LEU A 15 -32.69 -1.54 -6.04
CA LEU A 15 -32.57 -2.89 -6.57
C LEU A 15 -33.90 -3.44 -7.08
N THR A 16 -34.52 -2.69 -7.99
CA THR A 16 -35.24 -3.25 -9.14
C THR A 16 -35.18 -2.26 -10.28
N LEU A 17 -34.04 -2.28 -10.99
CA LEU A 17 -34.06 -2.09 -12.44
C LEU A 17 -35.07 -3.11 -12.99
N THR A 18 -36.27 -2.66 -13.38
CA THR A 18 -37.12 -3.45 -14.25
C THR A 18 -36.44 -3.51 -15.60
N SER A 19 -35.89 -4.69 -15.84
CA SER A 19 -35.27 -5.19 -17.06
C SER A 19 -35.99 -4.78 -18.34
N THR A 20 -35.34 -3.96 -19.14
CA THR A 20 -35.29 -4.17 -20.60
C THR A 20 -33.89 -4.68 -20.92
N ALA A 21 -33.86 -5.95 -21.31
CA ALA A 21 -32.74 -6.75 -21.79
C ALA A 21 -31.47 -5.97 -22.18
N PHE A 22 -30.50 -5.94 -21.28
CA PHE A 22 -29.09 -5.98 -21.71
C PHE A 22 -28.85 -7.41 -22.18
N ALA A 23 -29.04 -7.64 -23.48
CA ALA A 23 -28.46 -8.78 -24.15
C ALA A 23 -26.94 -8.69 -23.91
N ALA A 24 -26.42 -9.73 -23.27
CA ALA A 24 -25.00 -9.95 -23.09
C ALA A 24 -24.39 -10.17 -24.47
N ASP A 25 -23.57 -9.21 -24.90
CA ASP A 25 -22.47 -9.44 -25.83
C ASP A 25 -21.28 -8.57 -25.39
N ASP A 26 -20.20 -9.27 -25.05
CA ASP A 26 -18.83 -8.83 -24.78
C ASP A 26 -18.57 -7.66 -23.81
N ILE A 27 -18.51 -8.03 -22.53
CA ILE A 27 -17.74 -7.33 -21.48
C ILE A 27 -16.24 -7.52 -21.81
N ASN A 28 -15.73 -6.82 -22.81
CA ASN A 28 -14.29 -6.83 -23.11
C ASN A 28 -13.75 -5.53 -23.71
N ASN A 29 -14.25 -4.38 -23.26
CA ASN A 29 -13.61 -3.10 -23.55
C ASN A 29 -13.70 -2.13 -22.36
N LYS A 30 -12.80 -2.27 -21.39
CA LYS A 30 -12.66 -1.35 -20.24
C LYS A 30 -11.82 -0.11 -20.61
N ASP A 31 -12.18 0.54 -21.72
CA ASP A 31 -11.60 1.81 -22.10
C ASP A 31 -12.65 2.91 -21.86
N VAL A 32 -12.41 3.80 -20.90
CA VAL A 32 -13.32 4.90 -20.56
C VAL A 32 -13.56 5.79 -21.78
N ASP A 33 -12.58 5.90 -22.70
CA ASP A 33 -12.74 6.63 -23.95
C ASP A 33 -13.78 5.99 -24.88
N SER A 34 -13.92 4.66 -24.85
CA SER A 34 -14.95 3.97 -25.63
C SER A 34 -16.35 4.31 -25.14
N ILE A 35 -16.53 4.49 -23.83
CA ILE A 35 -17.78 4.93 -23.20
C ILE A 35 -18.08 6.36 -23.62
N TYR A 36 -17.12 7.29 -23.50
CA TYR A 36 -17.32 8.68 -23.93
C TYR A 36 -17.64 8.81 -25.42
N LYS A 37 -17.00 8.03 -26.29
CA LYS A 37 -17.31 7.99 -27.73
C LYS A 37 -18.73 7.52 -28.01
N LYS A 38 -19.20 6.49 -27.30
CA LYS A 38 -20.57 5.99 -27.42
C LYS A 38 -21.58 7.06 -27.00
N VAL A 39 -21.40 7.65 -25.82
CA VAL A 39 -22.28 8.71 -25.29
C VAL A 39 -22.31 9.92 -26.23
N TYR A 40 -21.15 10.37 -26.74
CA TYR A 40 -21.08 11.45 -27.73
C TYR A 40 -21.92 11.16 -28.98
N THR A 41 -21.84 9.93 -29.50
CA THR A 41 -22.56 9.52 -30.71
C THR A 41 -24.07 9.47 -30.49
N GLU A 42 -24.51 9.02 -29.32
CA GLU A 42 -25.93 8.96 -28.93
C GLU A 42 -26.50 10.37 -28.74
N CYS A 43 -25.86 11.19 -27.92
CA CYS A 43 -26.29 12.56 -27.60
C CYS A 43 -26.33 13.48 -28.83
N LYS A 44 -25.41 13.30 -29.79
CA LYS A 44 -25.39 14.09 -31.03
C LYS A 44 -26.60 13.86 -31.94
N LYS A 45 -27.24 12.69 -31.85
CA LYS A 45 -28.43 12.34 -32.65
C LYS A 45 -29.73 12.77 -31.97
N GLN A 46 -29.69 13.01 -30.67
CA GLN A 46 -30.86 13.31 -29.86
C GLN A 46 -31.21 14.79 -29.95
N GLN A 47 -32.45 15.10 -30.34
CA GLN A 47 -33.00 16.43 -30.16
C GLN A 47 -33.62 16.52 -28.77
N VAL A 48 -33.08 17.40 -27.93
CA VAL A 48 -33.54 17.58 -26.55
C VAL A 48 -34.49 18.77 -26.47
N LYS A 49 -35.69 18.52 -25.97
CA LYS A 49 -36.69 19.55 -25.67
C LYS A 49 -36.44 20.18 -24.30
N ASP A 50 -36.22 19.34 -23.29
CA ASP A 50 -36.04 19.73 -21.89
C ASP A 50 -34.72 19.21 -21.31
N ILE A 51 -33.99 20.07 -20.59
CA ILE A 51 -32.69 19.74 -19.97
C ILE A 51 -32.89 19.36 -18.50
N THR A 52 -32.88 18.06 -18.19
CA THR A 52 -33.17 17.56 -16.83
C THR A 52 -32.02 16.78 -16.18
N ASP A 53 -31.03 16.33 -16.97
CA ASP A 53 -29.87 15.55 -16.52
C ASP A 53 -28.63 15.84 -17.38
N ASP A 54 -27.51 15.17 -17.06
CA ASP A 54 -26.23 15.32 -17.77
C ASP A 54 -26.32 14.91 -19.25
N TYR A 55 -27.12 13.90 -19.60
CA TYR A 55 -27.30 13.46 -20.99
C TYR A 55 -28.08 14.51 -21.79
N GLY A 56 -29.13 15.10 -21.20
CA GLY A 56 -29.90 16.19 -21.75
C GLY A 56 -29.05 17.43 -21.95
N ALA A 57 -28.26 17.80 -20.94
CA ALA A 57 -27.33 18.93 -21.00
C ALA A 57 -26.29 18.73 -22.10
N TYR A 58 -25.64 17.57 -22.14
CA TYR A 58 -24.62 17.27 -23.13
C TYR A 58 -25.18 17.25 -24.56
N SER A 59 -26.33 16.60 -24.77
CA SER A 59 -27.02 16.60 -26.07
C SER A 59 -27.43 18.00 -26.50
N TYR A 60 -27.94 18.83 -25.58
CA TYR A 60 -28.30 20.21 -25.87
C TYR A 60 -27.09 21.04 -26.32
N LEU A 61 -25.96 20.92 -25.62
CA LEU A 61 -24.70 21.58 -26.02
C LEU A 61 -24.21 21.12 -27.39
N LEU A 62 -24.26 19.81 -27.67
CA LEU A 62 -23.84 19.24 -28.96
C LEU A 62 -24.68 19.73 -30.15
N ASN A 63 -25.95 20.05 -29.93
CA ASN A 63 -26.82 20.63 -30.95
C ASN A 63 -26.68 22.15 -31.08
N ASN A 64 -26.00 22.81 -30.14
CA ASN A 64 -25.89 24.26 -30.02
C ASN A 64 -24.43 24.72 -29.95
N LEU A 65 -23.52 24.03 -30.63
CA LEU A 65 -22.07 24.25 -30.57
C LEU A 65 -21.64 25.70 -30.89
N SER A 66 -22.41 26.45 -31.67
CA SER A 66 -22.12 27.87 -31.95
C SER A 66 -22.09 28.76 -30.70
N TYR A 67 -22.74 28.32 -29.62
CA TYR A 67 -22.80 29.02 -28.34
C TYR A 67 -21.82 28.44 -27.31
N VAL A 68 -21.01 27.45 -27.69
CA VAL A 68 -20.05 26.80 -26.80
C VAL A 68 -18.64 27.10 -27.28
N LYS A 69 -17.83 27.67 -26.40
CA LYS A 69 -16.43 27.98 -26.66
C LYS A 69 -15.55 27.02 -25.87
N VAL A 70 -14.62 26.38 -26.58
CA VAL A 70 -13.58 25.53 -25.97
C VAL A 70 -12.23 26.19 -26.21
N SER A 71 -11.64 26.78 -25.17
CA SER A 71 -10.33 27.45 -25.21
C SER A 71 -9.55 27.16 -23.94
N ASP A 72 -8.24 26.97 -24.06
CA ASP A 72 -7.29 26.91 -22.94
C ASP A 72 -7.75 26.03 -21.77
N ASN A 73 -8.09 24.77 -22.06
CA ASN A 73 -8.54 23.78 -21.07
C ASN A 73 -9.88 24.12 -20.38
N LYS A 74 -10.73 24.95 -20.99
CA LYS A 74 -12.06 25.25 -20.45
C LYS A 74 -13.15 25.23 -21.51
N VAL A 75 -14.35 24.87 -21.06
CA VAL A 75 -15.62 24.96 -21.77
C VAL A 75 -16.41 26.14 -21.20
N GLU A 76 -16.77 27.08 -22.06
CA GLU A 76 -17.51 28.30 -21.73
C GLU A 76 -18.80 28.38 -22.55
N LEU A 77 -19.86 28.91 -21.94
CA LEU A 77 -21.16 29.07 -22.57
C LEU A 77 -21.44 30.55 -22.86
N SER A 78 -21.94 30.85 -24.05
CA SER A 78 -22.49 32.17 -24.36
C SER A 78 -23.80 32.39 -23.61
N SER A 79 -24.06 33.61 -23.12
CA SER A 79 -25.31 33.95 -22.45
C SER A 79 -26.55 33.69 -23.31
N GLU A 80 -26.41 33.75 -24.65
CA GLU A 80 -27.51 33.47 -25.58
C GLU A 80 -27.97 32.01 -25.55
N ILE A 81 -27.15 31.07 -25.08
CA ILE A 81 -27.54 29.65 -24.99
C ILE A 81 -28.69 29.42 -24.00
N PHE A 82 -28.89 30.35 -23.06
CA PHE A 82 -29.93 30.30 -22.05
C PHE A 82 -31.22 31.01 -22.49
N LYS A 83 -31.25 31.58 -23.70
CA LYS A 83 -32.42 32.29 -24.20
C LYS A 83 -33.58 31.31 -24.36
N ASN A 84 -34.70 31.59 -23.69
CA ASN A 84 -35.88 30.73 -23.62
C ASN A 84 -35.68 29.42 -22.85
N LYS A 85 -34.72 29.36 -21.92
CA LYS A 85 -34.54 28.26 -20.99
C LYS A 85 -35.16 28.59 -19.63
N GLU A 86 -35.81 27.60 -19.02
CA GLU A 86 -36.25 27.75 -17.65
C GLU A 86 -35.04 27.76 -16.69
N ALA A 87 -35.21 28.34 -15.50
CA ALA A 87 -34.10 28.51 -14.55
C ALA A 87 -33.47 27.16 -14.13
N ASN A 88 -34.29 26.13 -13.94
CA ASN A 88 -33.84 24.76 -13.66
C ASN A 88 -33.00 24.16 -14.81
N GLU A 89 -33.40 24.36 -16.06
CA GLU A 89 -32.64 23.91 -17.23
C GLU A 89 -31.28 24.62 -17.32
N ALA A 90 -31.25 25.93 -17.04
CA ALA A 90 -30.02 26.70 -17.00
C ALA A 90 -29.08 26.22 -15.87
N ASP A 91 -29.63 25.87 -14.71
CA ASP A 91 -28.86 25.33 -13.58
C ASP A 91 -28.22 23.99 -13.91
N VAL A 92 -28.96 23.07 -14.54
CA VAL A 92 -28.43 21.76 -14.96
C VAL A 92 -27.32 21.96 -16.00
N LEU A 93 -27.50 22.86 -16.97
CA LEU A 93 -26.50 23.14 -17.99
C LEU A 93 -25.21 23.73 -17.39
N ASN A 94 -25.34 24.67 -16.46
CA ASN A 94 -24.20 25.27 -15.75
C ASN A 94 -23.48 24.25 -14.86
N LEU A 95 -24.23 23.40 -14.16
CA LEU A 95 -23.68 22.33 -13.33
C LEU A 95 -22.84 21.35 -14.16
N PHE A 96 -23.37 20.91 -15.30
CA PHE A 96 -22.67 20.01 -16.21
C PHE A 96 -21.34 20.60 -16.67
N VAL A 97 -21.35 21.85 -17.18
CA VAL A 97 -20.11 22.52 -17.65
C VAL A 97 -19.12 22.75 -16.51
N ARG A 98 -19.59 23.09 -15.31
CA ARG A 98 -18.72 23.23 -14.13
C ARG A 98 -18.02 21.92 -13.79
N ASN A 99 -18.76 20.81 -13.77
CA ASN A 99 -18.19 19.49 -13.49
C ASN A 99 -17.19 19.07 -14.58
N LEU A 100 -17.52 19.36 -15.85
CA LEU A 100 -16.64 19.10 -16.97
C LEU A 100 -15.32 19.86 -16.84
N ASN A 101 -15.37 21.16 -16.51
CA ASN A 101 -14.17 21.98 -16.31
C ASN A 101 -13.33 21.51 -15.11
N ALA A 102 -13.95 21.10 -14.00
CA ALA A 102 -13.22 20.54 -12.87
C ALA A 102 -12.41 19.30 -13.26
N LEU A 103 -12.97 18.41 -14.09
CA LEU A 103 -12.26 17.24 -14.59
C LEU A 103 -11.13 17.59 -15.57
N ILE A 104 -11.29 18.66 -16.35
CA ILE A 104 -10.22 19.15 -17.25
C ILE A 104 -9.07 19.76 -16.42
N ASP A 105 -9.38 20.54 -15.39
CA ASP A 105 -8.41 21.19 -14.49
C ASP A 105 -7.56 20.13 -13.75
N GLU A 106 -8.19 19.03 -13.30
CA GLU A 106 -7.50 17.89 -12.68
C GLU A 106 -6.72 17.01 -13.67
N ASN A 107 -6.67 17.40 -14.96
CA ASN A 107 -6.11 16.60 -16.05
C ASN A 107 -6.66 15.16 -16.13
N ALA A 108 -7.88 14.92 -15.65
CA ALA A 108 -8.53 13.63 -15.75
C ALA A 108 -9.04 13.38 -17.18
N ILE A 109 -9.54 14.45 -17.82
CA ILE A 109 -10.07 14.41 -19.19
C ILE A 109 -9.54 15.57 -20.04
N SER A 110 -9.80 15.49 -21.34
CA SER A 110 -9.70 16.58 -22.29
C SER A 110 -10.99 16.66 -23.11
N VAL A 111 -11.32 17.87 -23.55
CA VAL A 111 -12.50 18.15 -24.37
C VAL A 111 -12.05 18.91 -25.60
N ASN A 112 -12.40 18.41 -26.79
CA ASN A 112 -12.05 19.07 -28.04
C ASN A 112 -13.09 20.13 -28.45
N ARG A 113 -12.84 20.84 -29.56
CA ARG A 113 -13.75 21.88 -30.09
C ARG A 113 -15.13 21.36 -30.50
N SER A 114 -15.30 20.05 -30.67
CA SER A 114 -16.58 19.41 -30.93
C SER A 114 -17.25 18.89 -29.66
N LEU A 115 -16.75 19.27 -28.48
CA LEU A 115 -17.14 18.75 -27.17
C LEU A 115 -16.93 17.25 -26.95
N MET A 116 -16.16 16.58 -27.80
CA MET A 116 -15.82 15.17 -27.57
C MET A 116 -14.87 15.06 -26.38
N ILE A 117 -15.26 14.25 -25.40
CA ILE A 117 -14.51 13.98 -24.18
C ILE A 117 -13.59 12.77 -24.41
N SER A 118 -12.35 12.87 -23.95
CA SER A 118 -11.41 11.75 -23.84
C SER A 118 -10.63 11.84 -22.54
N THR A 119 -10.10 10.72 -22.05
CA THR A 119 -9.16 10.69 -20.93
C THR A 119 -7.81 11.29 -21.35
N LYS A 120 -7.06 11.83 -20.38
CA LYS A 120 -5.66 12.19 -20.59
C LYS A 120 -4.77 11.06 -20.09
N GLU A 121 -3.78 10.67 -20.88
CA GLU A 121 -2.76 9.73 -20.42
C GLU A 121 -1.96 10.35 -19.27
N VAL A 122 -1.92 9.66 -18.13
CA VAL A 122 -1.09 10.05 -17.00
C VAL A 122 0.38 9.95 -17.43
N GLN A 123 1.08 11.09 -17.51
CA GLN A 123 2.54 11.07 -17.67
C GLN A 123 3.15 10.40 -16.43
N LYS A 124 3.61 9.16 -16.57
CA LYS A 124 4.37 8.45 -15.53
C LYS A 124 5.75 9.09 -15.37
N LYS A 125 5.85 10.10 -14.50
CA LYS A 125 7.12 10.54 -13.94
C LYS A 125 6.98 10.78 -12.44
N GLY A 126 6.88 9.69 -11.70
CA GLY A 126 7.00 9.74 -10.24
C GLY A 126 8.46 9.89 -9.85
N SER A 127 8.85 11.04 -9.31
CA SER A 127 10.02 11.15 -8.45
C SER A 127 9.88 10.11 -7.34
N ILE A 128 10.80 9.14 -7.28
CA ILE A 128 10.84 8.17 -6.19
C ILE A 128 11.39 8.91 -4.97
N ILE A 129 10.51 9.27 -4.03
CA ILE A 129 10.95 9.64 -2.67
C ILE A 129 11.68 8.42 -2.11
N ARG A 130 12.99 8.53 -1.86
CA ARG A 130 13.72 7.54 -1.07
C ARG A 130 13.51 7.92 0.39
N LEU A 131 12.73 7.11 1.11
CA LEU A 131 12.71 7.16 2.57
C LEU A 131 14.11 6.71 3.04
N ASP A 132 14.92 7.63 3.56
CA ASP A 132 16.11 7.24 4.31
C ASP A 132 15.67 6.52 5.59
N SER A 133 16.46 5.51 5.97
CA SER A 133 16.16 4.47 6.96
C SER A 133 15.37 4.90 8.20
N GLN A 134 14.48 4.03 8.68
CA GLN A 134 13.78 4.21 9.97
C GLN A 134 14.78 4.07 11.14
N THR A 135 14.56 4.75 12.27
CA THR A 135 15.40 4.55 13.46
C THR A 135 14.94 3.33 14.26
N ILE A 136 15.87 2.54 14.81
CA ILE A 136 15.59 1.39 15.68
C ILE A 136 16.51 1.39 16.91
N ASP A 137 15.97 1.03 18.07
CA ASP A 137 16.71 0.89 19.33
C ASP A 137 17.08 -0.59 19.57
N LEU A 138 18.01 -1.11 18.78
CA LEU A 138 18.38 -2.53 18.81
C LEU A 138 19.21 -2.89 20.04
N MET A 139 20.17 -2.05 20.43
CA MET A 139 21.12 -2.39 21.50
C MET A 139 20.45 -2.60 22.87
N PRO A 140 19.48 -1.78 23.31
CA PRO A 140 18.71 -2.04 24.53
C PRO A 140 17.96 -3.39 24.50
N GLU A 141 17.37 -3.76 23.37
CA GLU A 141 16.72 -5.07 23.21
C GLU A 141 17.73 -6.22 23.27
N ALA A 142 18.85 -6.09 22.55
CA ALA A 142 19.91 -7.10 22.53
C ALA A 142 20.45 -7.39 23.93
N ARG A 143 20.70 -6.36 24.75
CA ARG A 143 21.09 -6.51 26.17
C ARG A 143 20.01 -7.17 27.01
N THR A 144 18.74 -6.81 26.78
CA THR A 144 17.61 -7.42 27.50
C THR A 144 17.50 -8.91 27.19
N HIS A 145 17.58 -9.28 25.91
CA HIS A 145 17.51 -10.66 25.44
C HIS A 145 18.74 -11.48 25.88
N ALA A 146 19.93 -10.89 25.88
CA ALA A 146 21.15 -11.47 26.43
C ALA A 146 20.97 -11.82 27.92
N ASN A 147 20.47 -10.88 28.73
CA ASN A 147 20.18 -11.11 30.15
C ASN A 147 19.10 -12.18 30.38
N GLN A 148 18.07 -12.22 29.52
CA GLN A 148 17.04 -13.27 29.58
C GLN A 148 17.64 -14.66 29.30
N LEU A 149 18.46 -14.79 28.26
CA LEU A 149 19.15 -16.04 27.95
C LEU A 149 20.11 -16.45 29.07
N LYS A 150 20.87 -15.50 29.64
CA LYS A 150 21.75 -15.75 30.78
C LYS A 150 21.01 -16.36 31.96
N LYS A 151 19.86 -15.77 32.32
CA LYS A 151 19.03 -16.26 33.43
C LYS A 151 18.56 -17.69 33.17
N VAL A 152 18.19 -18.03 31.94
CA VAL A 152 17.80 -19.40 31.59
C VAL A 152 18.97 -20.37 31.75
N TYR A 153 20.17 -19.97 31.32
CA TYR A 153 21.38 -20.76 31.46
C TYR A 153 21.77 -20.99 32.93
N ASP A 154 21.88 -19.90 33.72
CA ASP A 154 22.33 -19.93 35.12
C ASP A 154 21.38 -20.74 36.03
N ASN A 155 20.08 -20.78 35.71
CA ASN A 155 19.06 -21.44 36.54
C ASN A 155 18.64 -22.83 36.03
N ALA A 156 19.29 -23.34 34.98
CA ALA A 156 18.99 -24.67 34.48
C ALA A 156 19.43 -25.75 35.50
N VAL A 157 18.51 -26.66 35.80
CA VAL A 157 18.73 -27.73 36.77
C VAL A 157 19.45 -28.94 36.14
N PHE A 158 19.98 -29.82 36.99
CA PHE A 158 20.56 -31.12 36.59
C PHE A 158 21.71 -31.05 35.58
N GLY A 159 22.47 -29.95 35.56
CA GLY A 159 23.59 -29.78 34.63
C GLY A 159 23.17 -29.60 33.15
N THR A 160 21.91 -29.22 32.90
CA THR A 160 21.33 -29.13 31.55
C THR A 160 21.45 -27.75 30.89
N ALA A 161 22.27 -26.85 31.44
CA ALA A 161 22.34 -25.43 31.09
C ALA A 161 22.46 -25.15 29.58
N HIS A 162 23.40 -25.79 28.88
CA HIS A 162 23.57 -25.58 27.44
C HIS A 162 22.37 -26.06 26.62
N ILE A 163 21.73 -27.17 26.99
CA ILE A 163 20.60 -27.73 26.25
C ILE A 163 19.36 -26.85 26.46
N VAL A 164 19.08 -26.48 27.71
CA VAL A 164 17.91 -25.65 28.06
C VAL A 164 18.04 -24.25 27.47
N ALA A 165 19.20 -23.61 27.62
CA ALA A 165 19.48 -22.30 27.01
C ALA A 165 19.50 -22.38 25.48
N GLY A 166 20.09 -23.45 24.92
CA GLY A 166 20.16 -23.67 23.48
C GLY A 166 18.77 -23.77 22.88
N LYS A 167 17.90 -24.60 23.47
CA LYS A 167 16.52 -24.75 23.04
C LYS A 167 15.73 -23.45 23.19
N TYR A 168 15.86 -22.77 24.34
CA TYR A 168 15.21 -21.49 24.59
C TYR A 168 15.58 -20.44 23.54
N PHE A 169 16.86 -20.36 23.19
CA PHE A 169 17.40 -19.44 22.20
C PHE A 169 16.91 -19.81 20.79
N ALA A 170 17.04 -21.09 20.42
CA ALA A 170 16.58 -21.64 19.15
C ALA A 170 15.12 -21.31 18.86
N ASP A 171 14.24 -21.56 19.84
CA ASP A 171 12.80 -21.36 19.69
C ASP A 171 12.40 -19.91 19.48
N ARG A 172 13.26 -18.95 19.86
CA ARG A 172 12.99 -17.52 19.73
C ARG A 172 13.52 -16.93 18.45
N VAL A 173 14.73 -17.32 18.04
CA VAL A 173 15.33 -16.80 16.81
C VAL A 173 14.73 -17.46 15.57
N LYS A 174 14.29 -18.74 15.66
CA LYS A 174 13.72 -19.50 14.53
C LYS A 174 12.65 -18.73 13.77
N SER A 175 12.44 -19.09 12.51
CA SER A 175 11.41 -18.43 11.70
C SER A 175 10.03 -18.47 12.37
N GLY A 176 9.39 -17.31 12.53
CA GLY A 176 8.15 -17.11 13.28
C GLY A 176 8.30 -17.06 14.80
N GLY A 177 9.51 -17.18 15.34
CA GLY A 177 9.82 -16.92 16.73
C GLY A 177 9.79 -15.43 17.05
N ILE A 178 9.71 -15.10 18.35
CA ILE A 178 9.58 -13.71 18.81
C ILE A 178 10.82 -12.84 18.55
N TRP A 179 11.97 -13.46 18.26
CA TRP A 179 13.23 -12.79 17.89
C TRP A 179 13.56 -13.00 16.39
N ASP A 180 12.59 -13.39 15.57
CA ASP A 180 12.73 -13.46 14.11
C ASP A 180 12.73 -12.05 13.49
N TYR A 181 13.82 -11.34 13.71
CA TYR A 181 14.03 -9.96 13.28
C TYR A 181 13.99 -9.84 11.74
N LYS A 182 14.49 -10.88 11.04
CA LYS A 182 14.47 -10.99 9.57
C LYS A 182 13.03 -10.89 9.03
N ARG A 183 12.07 -11.52 9.71
CA ARG A 183 10.66 -11.53 9.30
C ARG A 183 9.91 -10.25 9.63
N TYR A 184 10.04 -9.70 10.84
CA TYR A 184 9.22 -8.55 11.22
C TYR A 184 9.76 -7.20 10.72
N LEU A 185 11.08 -7.08 10.52
CA LEU A 185 11.69 -5.89 9.91
C LEU A 185 11.72 -5.97 8.38
N GLY A 186 11.68 -7.19 7.84
CA GLY A 186 11.88 -7.47 6.42
C GLY A 186 13.37 -7.45 6.06
N LEU A 187 13.77 -8.43 5.22
CA LEU A 187 15.18 -8.72 4.91
C LEU A 187 15.98 -7.50 4.44
N ASN A 188 15.39 -6.67 3.57
CA ASN A 188 16.07 -5.57 2.89
C ASN A 188 15.71 -4.18 3.42
N THR A 189 14.77 -4.08 4.36
CA THR A 189 14.37 -2.79 4.92
C THR A 189 15.53 -2.23 5.74
N ARG A 190 15.89 -0.96 5.51
CA ARG A 190 17.04 -0.33 6.17
C ARG A 190 16.59 0.43 7.41
N TYR A 191 17.33 0.22 8.51
CA TYR A 191 17.17 0.92 9.77
C TYR A 191 18.49 1.54 10.20
N TYR A 192 18.42 2.68 10.88
CA TYR A 192 19.55 3.30 11.55
C TYR A 192 19.51 2.96 13.03
N GLU A 193 20.56 2.30 13.52
CA GLU A 193 20.77 2.00 14.93
C GLU A 193 21.66 3.11 15.53
N THR A 194 21.14 3.78 16.55
CA THR A 194 21.72 5.03 17.06
C THR A 194 23.02 4.84 17.84
N GLU A 195 23.11 3.76 18.60
CA GLU A 195 24.25 3.47 19.48
C GLU A 195 25.43 2.89 18.70
N LEU A 196 25.15 2.02 17.72
CA LEU A 196 26.11 1.47 16.77
C LEU A 196 26.49 2.49 15.69
N ARG A 197 25.70 3.56 15.55
CA ARG A 197 25.84 4.59 14.50
C ARG A 197 25.90 3.98 13.10
N ALA A 198 25.10 2.95 12.85
CA ALA A 198 25.17 2.13 11.66
C ALA A 198 23.80 1.98 11.00
N THR A 199 23.77 1.98 9.66
CA THR A 199 22.59 1.59 8.89
C THR A 199 22.64 0.10 8.58
N MET A 200 21.64 -0.64 9.04
CA MET A 200 21.56 -2.10 8.96
C MET A 200 20.27 -2.50 8.24
N THR A 201 20.28 -3.61 7.50
CA THR A 201 19.04 -4.20 7.01
C THR A 201 18.37 -5.04 8.10
N GLY A 202 17.09 -5.40 7.96
CA GLY A 202 16.45 -6.36 8.87
C GLY A 202 17.18 -7.71 8.94
N GLU A 203 17.81 -8.13 7.84
CA GLU A 203 18.71 -9.30 7.81
C GLU A 203 19.94 -9.10 8.71
N THR A 204 20.69 -8.00 8.53
CA THR A 204 21.86 -7.66 9.35
C THR A 204 21.50 -7.52 10.82
N ILE A 205 20.34 -6.93 11.14
CA ILE A 205 19.84 -6.79 12.51
C ILE A 205 19.59 -8.17 13.14
N GLY A 206 18.95 -9.08 12.42
CA GLY A 206 18.72 -10.45 12.94
C GLY A 206 20.01 -11.23 13.15
N ASN A 207 20.96 -11.14 12.23
CA ASN A 207 22.25 -11.83 12.34
C ASN A 207 23.12 -11.24 13.47
N PHE A 208 23.19 -9.91 13.57
CA PHE A 208 23.88 -9.21 14.65
C PHE A 208 23.29 -9.57 16.01
N HIS A 209 21.96 -9.53 16.15
CA HIS A 209 21.26 -9.87 17.39
C HIS A 209 21.53 -11.31 17.81
N TYR A 210 21.49 -12.26 16.86
CA TYR A 210 21.83 -13.66 17.10
C TYR A 210 23.24 -13.81 17.69
N GLY A 211 24.24 -13.17 17.06
CA GLY A 211 25.61 -13.19 17.55
C GLY A 211 25.77 -12.57 18.94
N TYR A 212 25.16 -11.40 19.16
CA TYR A 212 25.24 -10.68 20.43
C TYR A 212 24.61 -11.47 21.59
N VAL A 213 23.35 -11.91 21.42
CA VAL A 213 22.61 -12.60 22.48
C VAL A 213 23.19 -13.98 22.74
N GLY A 214 23.54 -14.73 21.69
CA GLY A 214 24.08 -16.08 21.83
C GLY A 214 25.43 -16.12 22.57
N SER A 215 26.24 -15.06 22.47
CA SER A 215 27.59 -14.98 23.06
C SER A 215 27.61 -15.08 24.58
N VAL A 216 26.46 -14.85 25.23
CA VAL A 216 26.30 -15.03 26.67
C VAL A 216 26.55 -16.47 27.12
N CYS A 217 26.18 -17.45 26.30
CA CYS A 217 26.15 -18.87 26.69
C CYS A 217 26.91 -19.80 25.75
N PHE A 218 27.24 -19.32 24.54
CA PHE A 218 27.83 -20.14 23.48
C PHE A 218 29.08 -19.47 22.93
N GLY A 219 30.11 -20.28 22.66
CA GLY A 219 31.34 -19.79 22.03
C GLY A 219 31.14 -19.44 20.56
N GLU A 220 32.06 -18.64 20.02
CA GLU A 220 32.05 -18.19 18.62
C GLU A 220 31.86 -19.35 17.64
N THR A 221 32.60 -20.46 17.80
CA THR A 221 32.50 -21.63 16.92
C THR A 221 31.09 -22.22 16.89
N THR A 222 30.42 -22.26 18.04
CA THR A 222 29.03 -22.74 18.14
C THR A 222 28.06 -21.78 17.44
N LEU A 223 28.27 -20.48 17.60
CA LEU A 223 27.41 -19.45 17.01
C LEU A 223 27.66 -19.20 15.53
N LYS A 224 28.76 -19.69 14.96
CA LYS A 224 29.09 -19.58 13.53
C LYS A 224 28.94 -20.90 12.77
N SER A 225 28.60 -21.99 13.47
CA SER A 225 28.42 -23.28 12.84
C SER A 225 27.04 -23.87 13.13
N ALA A 226 26.29 -24.15 12.05
CA ALA A 226 25.05 -24.92 12.13
C ALA A 226 25.28 -26.23 12.91
N ALA A 227 26.38 -26.92 12.61
CA ALA A 227 26.75 -28.17 13.27
C ALA A 227 26.95 -28.02 14.79
N GLY A 228 27.61 -26.95 15.25
CA GLY A 228 27.82 -26.71 16.67
C GLY A 228 26.51 -26.47 17.42
N PHE A 229 25.57 -25.76 16.81
CA PHE A 229 24.26 -25.53 17.43
C PHE A 229 23.33 -26.75 17.34
N ILE A 230 23.38 -27.51 16.24
CA ILE A 230 22.66 -28.79 16.08
C ILE A 230 23.12 -29.81 17.14
N GLN A 231 24.41 -29.86 17.46
CA GLN A 231 24.93 -30.75 18.50
C GLN A 231 24.33 -30.44 19.89
N ILE A 232 24.02 -29.18 20.18
CA ILE A 232 23.38 -28.77 21.43
C ILE A 232 21.89 -29.14 21.46
N LEU A 233 21.24 -29.17 20.29
CA LEU A 233 19.80 -29.35 20.14
C LEU A 233 19.34 -30.75 19.74
N SER A 234 20.28 -31.67 19.43
CA SER A 234 20.00 -32.92 18.74
C SER A 234 18.83 -33.68 19.38
N GLY A 235 17.72 -33.78 18.62
CA GLY A 235 16.48 -34.46 19.01
C GLY A 235 15.25 -33.58 19.23
N THR A 236 15.35 -32.24 19.22
CA THR A 236 14.25 -31.37 19.72
C THR A 236 13.80 -30.20 18.83
N THR A 237 14.40 -29.94 17.66
CA THR A 237 14.05 -28.78 16.80
C THR A 237 14.32 -29.05 15.32
N ASP A 238 13.52 -28.48 14.41
CA ASP A 238 13.72 -28.57 12.95
C ASP A 238 14.98 -27.78 12.54
N ILE A 239 15.97 -28.53 12.06
CA ILE A 239 17.34 -28.09 11.79
C ILE A 239 17.45 -27.18 10.55
N LYS A 240 16.46 -27.22 9.65
CA LYS A 240 16.50 -26.49 8.36
C LYS A 240 16.65 -24.97 8.52
N TYR A 241 16.20 -24.42 9.64
CA TYR A 241 16.27 -22.98 9.90
C TYR A 241 17.72 -22.49 10.08
N PHE A 242 18.58 -23.27 10.73
CA PHE A 242 19.96 -22.83 10.98
C PHE A 242 20.74 -22.61 9.69
N ASN A 243 20.43 -23.35 8.63
CA ASN A 243 21.07 -23.14 7.33
C ASN A 243 20.97 -21.69 6.83
N SER A 244 19.90 -20.95 7.17
CA SER A 244 19.68 -19.55 6.76
C SER A 244 20.46 -18.47 7.54
N TYR A 245 21.28 -18.87 8.52
CA TYR A 245 22.20 -17.99 9.26
C TYR A 245 23.68 -18.33 8.95
N PHE A 246 23.92 -19.43 8.25
CA PHE A 246 25.24 -20.04 8.10
C PHE A 246 25.67 -20.24 6.64
N ASP A 247 24.81 -19.92 5.67
CA ASP A 247 25.02 -20.15 4.25
C ASP A 247 25.69 -18.98 3.52
N ASP A 248 25.52 -17.74 3.99
CA ASP A 248 26.12 -16.54 3.38
C ASP A 248 27.34 -16.02 4.18
N PRO A 249 28.50 -15.76 3.53
CA PRO A 249 29.63 -15.06 4.16
C PRO A 249 29.29 -13.71 4.80
N ARG A 250 28.21 -13.05 4.39
CA ARG A 250 27.68 -11.82 4.99
C ARG A 250 27.05 -12.09 6.35
N ASP A 251 26.26 -13.15 6.47
CA ASP A 251 25.65 -13.57 7.73
C ASP A 251 26.72 -13.87 8.78
N GLN A 252 27.82 -14.51 8.37
CA GLN A 252 28.98 -14.77 9.23
C GLN A 252 29.65 -13.49 9.76
N LYS A 253 29.71 -12.43 8.94
CA LYS A 253 30.27 -11.14 9.35
C LYS A 253 29.36 -10.42 10.34
N ASP A 254 28.06 -10.44 10.09
CA ASP A 254 27.07 -9.79 10.94
C ASP A 254 26.97 -10.50 12.31
N ILE A 255 26.99 -11.84 12.32
CA ILE A 255 27.10 -12.64 13.55
C ILE A 255 28.40 -12.31 14.30
N GLN A 256 29.54 -12.27 13.60
CA GLN A 256 30.81 -11.90 14.23
C GLN A 256 30.75 -10.49 14.82
N TRP A 257 30.10 -9.55 14.15
CA TRP A 257 29.94 -8.19 14.65
C TRP A 257 29.16 -8.18 15.97
N GLY A 258 28.06 -8.94 16.06
CA GLY A 258 27.32 -9.14 17.31
C GLY A 258 28.17 -9.73 18.42
N ILE A 259 28.93 -10.79 18.12
CA ILE A 259 29.87 -11.44 19.07
C ILE A 259 30.89 -10.43 19.59
N ASN A 260 31.54 -9.71 18.68
CA ASN A 260 32.57 -8.72 19.04
C ASN A 260 31.99 -7.59 19.90
N ARG A 261 30.76 -7.15 19.61
CA ARG A 261 30.10 -6.11 20.40
C ARG A 261 29.81 -6.59 21.82
N TYR A 262 29.31 -7.82 21.99
CA TYR A 262 29.07 -8.40 23.31
C TYR A 262 30.36 -8.48 24.14
N SER A 263 31.44 -9.01 23.54
CA SER A 263 32.77 -9.12 24.16
C SER A 263 33.44 -7.77 24.45
N ALA A 264 33.03 -6.70 23.78
CA ALA A 264 33.52 -5.36 24.11
C ALA A 264 32.81 -4.74 25.32
N GLU A 265 31.64 -5.26 25.69
CA GLU A 265 30.84 -4.78 26.82
C GLU A 265 31.03 -5.59 28.11
N HIS A 266 31.63 -6.80 28.03
CA HIS A 266 31.76 -7.76 29.14
C HIS A 266 33.14 -8.41 29.14
#